data_AF-A0A286E883-F1
#
_entry.id   AF-A0A286E883-F1
#
_cell.length_a   1.000
_cell.length_b   1.000
_cell.length_c   1.000
_cell.angle_alpha   90.00
_cell.angle_beta   90.00
_cell.angle_gamma   90.00
#
_symmetry.space_group_name_H-M   'P 1'
#
loop_
_entity.id
_entity.type
_entity.pdbx_description
1 polymer ?
#
loop_
_entity_poly.entity_id
_entity_poly.type
_entity_poly.pdbx_seq_one_letter_code
_entity_poly.pdbx_strand_id
1 'polypeptide(L)'
;MNHLQLPHWHAPEQVRDILLNLPDKKRNRALYELIWLFDFDYPQDAREYENQLATLRLLWHDPRFQSLENIKYWLEEVLNGNPQAWLILQPEIIPLLDVLHTETRSVYGDHGGMTQSTEILEPFITQMFAYNTPAAHDVIWGCLYWHKTLRQIRPDWDNWLKNMIQNKQTS
;
A
#
# COMPACT_ATOMS: atom_id res chain seq x y z
N MET A 1 20.09 14.93 7.43
CA MET A 1 19.04 14.33 8.29
C MET A 1 19.71 13.29 9.16
N ASN A 2 19.43 13.25 10.47
CA ASN A 2 20.03 12.25 11.35
C ASN A 2 19.26 10.92 11.18
N HIS A 3 19.96 9.89 10.69
CA HIS A 3 19.45 8.51 10.67
C HIS A 3 19.12 8.06 12.09
N LEU A 4 18.04 7.28 12.23
CA LEU A 4 17.73 6.66 13.51
C LEU A 4 18.69 5.48 13.69
N GLN A 5 19.29 5.33 14.87
CA GLN A 5 20.05 4.13 15.21
C GLN A 5 19.07 3.00 15.51
N LEU A 6 18.58 2.34 14.47
CA LEU A 6 17.63 1.24 14.54
C LEU A 6 18.39 -0.09 14.45
N PRO A 7 17.97 -1.11 15.22
CA PRO A 7 18.56 -2.44 15.09
C PRO A 7 18.07 -3.12 13.80
N HIS A 8 18.83 -4.10 13.33
CA HIS A 8 18.31 -5.05 12.35
C HIS A 8 17.17 -5.87 12.94
N TRP A 9 16.33 -6.41 12.08
CA TRP A 9 15.23 -7.30 12.45
C TRP A 9 15.28 -8.57 11.62
N HIS A 10 14.78 -9.66 12.20
CA HIS A 10 14.75 -11.00 11.59
C HIS A 10 13.38 -11.67 11.74
N ALA A 11 12.47 -11.08 12.53
CA ALA A 11 11.10 -11.53 12.68
C ALA A 11 10.12 -10.34 12.58
N PRO A 12 8.93 -10.51 11.98
CA PRO A 12 7.94 -9.45 11.82
C PRO A 12 7.57 -8.70 13.12
N GLU A 13 7.45 -9.43 14.23
CA GLU A 13 7.08 -8.86 15.53
C GLU A 13 8.11 -7.86 16.03
N GLN A 14 9.39 -8.03 15.67
CA GLN A 14 10.44 -7.12 16.09
C GLN A 14 10.28 -5.74 15.47
N VAL A 15 9.82 -5.64 14.23
CA VAL A 15 9.54 -4.35 13.59
C VAL A 15 8.51 -3.58 14.40
N ARG A 16 7.41 -4.25 14.78
CA ARG A 16 6.39 -3.65 15.64
C ARG A 16 6.99 -3.20 16.98
N ASP A 17 7.74 -4.07 17.65
CA ASP A 17 8.27 -3.80 18.97
C ASP A 17 9.30 -2.65 18.96
N ILE A 18 10.14 -2.57 17.91
CA ILE A 18 11.03 -1.43 17.67
C ILE A 18 10.22 -0.15 17.54
N LEU A 19 9.17 -0.14 16.72
CA LEU A 19 8.32 1.05 16.50
C LEU A 19 7.58 1.49 17.77
N LEU A 20 7.13 0.56 18.60
CA LEU A 20 6.44 0.86 19.86
C LEU A 20 7.36 1.49 20.90
N ASN A 21 8.64 1.12 20.90
CA ASN A 21 9.64 1.70 21.79
C ASN A 21 10.13 3.10 21.35
N LEU A 22 9.71 3.56 20.16
CA LEU A 22 10.02 4.90 19.68
C LEU A 22 8.93 5.91 20.05
N PRO A 23 9.30 7.19 20.28
CA PRO A 23 8.33 8.28 20.30
C PRO A 23 7.52 8.34 19.01
N ASP A 24 6.21 8.61 19.11
CA ASP A 24 5.25 8.62 18.00
C ASP A 24 5.77 9.39 16.77
N LYS A 25 6.34 10.57 17.00
CA LYS A 25 6.91 11.44 15.94
C LYS A 25 8.07 10.83 15.15
N LYS A 26 8.68 9.75 15.63
CA LYS A 26 9.78 9.03 14.96
C LYS A 26 9.32 7.79 14.21
N ARG A 27 8.11 7.29 14.48
CA ARG A 27 7.62 6.02 13.92
C ARG A 27 7.51 6.03 12.40
N ASN A 28 6.96 7.11 11.82
CA ASN A 28 6.87 7.22 10.36
C ASN A 28 8.26 7.13 9.70
N ARG A 29 9.24 7.87 10.22
CA ARG A 29 10.61 7.82 9.69
C ARG A 29 11.26 6.45 9.89
N ALA A 30 11.04 5.83 11.05
CA ALA A 30 11.56 4.49 11.34
C ALA A 30 11.00 3.43 10.40
N LEU A 31 9.72 3.51 10.00
CA LEU A 31 9.14 2.60 9.00
C LEU A 31 9.90 2.61 7.67
N TYR A 32 10.32 3.79 7.21
CA TYR A 32 11.12 3.91 5.97
C TYR A 32 12.52 3.34 6.11
N GLU A 33 13.14 3.44 7.29
CA GLU A 33 14.49 2.93 7.50
C GLU A 33 14.50 1.42 7.78
N LEU A 34 13.51 0.90 8.53
CA LEU A 34 13.44 -0.51 8.93
C LEU A 34 13.28 -1.47 7.77
N ILE A 35 12.61 -1.07 6.68
CA ILE A 35 12.41 -1.96 5.53
C ILE A 35 13.75 -2.47 4.94
N TRP A 36 14.82 -1.67 5.06
CA TRP A 36 16.16 -1.97 4.58
C TRP A 36 17.06 -2.64 5.63
N LEU A 37 16.56 -2.86 6.84
CA LEU A 37 17.32 -3.42 7.97
C LEU A 37 16.95 -4.88 8.26
N PHE A 38 16.38 -5.58 7.28
CA PHE A 38 16.20 -7.02 7.38
C PHE A 38 17.56 -7.72 7.39
N ASP A 39 17.81 -8.56 8.40
CA ASP A 39 19.07 -9.28 8.54
C ASP A 39 19.11 -10.53 7.65
N PHE A 40 19.70 -10.37 6.47
CA PHE A 40 19.86 -11.46 5.49
C PHE A 40 20.89 -12.51 5.89
N ASP A 41 21.80 -12.19 6.82
CA ASP A 41 22.89 -13.07 7.24
C ASP A 41 22.48 -14.06 8.33
N TYR A 42 21.25 -13.96 8.86
CA TYR A 42 20.71 -14.89 9.84
C TYR A 42 20.21 -16.19 9.18
N PRO A 43 20.78 -17.37 9.52
CA PRO A 43 20.58 -18.57 8.72
C PRO A 43 19.26 -19.31 9.06
N GLN A 44 18.60 -19.73 7.97
CA GLN A 44 17.54 -20.76 7.82
C GLN A 44 16.10 -20.24 7.63
N ASP A 45 15.60 -20.47 6.41
CA ASP A 45 14.20 -20.37 5.95
C ASP A 45 13.52 -19.00 5.90
N ALA A 46 14.26 -17.91 6.14
CA ALA A 46 13.74 -16.55 5.95
C ALA A 46 13.39 -16.28 4.49
N ARG A 47 12.10 -16.36 4.17
CA ARG A 47 11.58 -15.89 2.89
C ARG A 47 11.20 -14.42 3.05
N GLU A 48 12.03 -13.56 2.47
CA GLU A 48 11.94 -12.09 2.58
C GLU A 48 10.51 -11.59 2.34
N TYR A 49 9.86 -12.06 1.28
CA TYR A 49 8.47 -11.75 0.96
C TYR A 49 7.51 -12.12 2.10
N GLU A 50 7.57 -13.35 2.64
CA GLU A 50 6.69 -13.78 3.74
C GLU A 50 6.90 -12.93 5.00
N ASN A 51 8.14 -12.55 5.30
CA ASN A 51 8.46 -11.69 6.44
C ASN A 51 7.96 -10.25 6.23
N GLN A 52 8.15 -9.67 5.04
CA GLN A 52 7.62 -8.36 4.70
C GLN A 52 6.09 -8.35 4.72
N LEU A 53 5.44 -9.39 4.18
CA LEU A 53 3.99 -9.54 4.19
C LEU A 53 3.46 -9.67 5.62
N ALA A 54 4.06 -10.53 6.45
CA ALA A 54 3.67 -10.66 7.85
C ALA A 54 3.85 -9.35 8.63
N THR A 55 4.93 -8.61 8.35
CA THR A 55 5.17 -7.30 8.95
C THR A 55 4.11 -6.30 8.53
N LEU A 56 3.81 -6.21 7.24
CA LEU A 56 2.76 -5.33 6.71
C LEU A 56 1.41 -5.59 7.40
N ARG A 57 1.03 -6.86 7.56
CA ARG A 57 -0.19 -7.25 8.28
C ARG A 57 -0.19 -6.81 9.75
N LEU A 58 0.93 -6.98 10.46
CA LEU A 58 1.06 -6.49 11.84
C LEU A 58 0.90 -4.96 11.92
N LEU A 59 1.45 -4.22 10.95
CA LEU A 59 1.33 -2.76 10.89
C LEU A 59 -0.10 -2.31 10.55
N TRP A 60 -0.76 -3.00 9.61
CA TRP A 60 -2.14 -2.73 9.22
C TRP A 60 -3.16 -3.07 10.30
N HIS A 61 -2.87 -4.00 11.20
CA HIS A 61 -3.80 -4.37 12.27
C HIS A 61 -3.54 -3.63 13.59
N ASP A 62 -2.62 -2.68 13.62
CA ASP A 62 -2.38 -1.82 14.77
C ASP A 62 -2.75 -0.36 14.46
N PRO A 63 -3.81 0.20 15.09
CA PRO A 63 -4.28 1.56 14.84
C PRO A 63 -3.22 2.66 15.03
N ARG A 64 -2.13 2.38 15.76
CA ARG A 64 -1.03 3.32 15.97
C ARG A 64 -0.15 3.50 14.74
N PHE A 65 -0.23 2.60 13.76
CA PHE A 65 0.58 2.63 12.56
C PHE A 65 -0.22 2.83 11.27
N GLN A 66 -1.48 2.36 11.19
CA GLN A 66 -2.30 2.34 9.97
C GLN A 66 -2.25 3.64 9.14
N SER A 67 -2.25 4.81 9.78
CA SER A 67 -2.26 6.11 9.10
C SER A 67 -0.86 6.68 8.80
N LEU A 68 0.22 5.93 9.08
CA LEU A 68 1.59 6.38 8.82
C LEU A 68 1.92 6.22 7.33
N GLU A 69 2.36 7.32 6.72
CA GLU A 69 2.68 7.39 5.30
C GLU A 69 3.61 6.28 4.82
N ASN A 70 4.67 6.00 5.58
CA ASN A 70 5.74 5.10 5.15
C ASN A 70 5.37 3.61 5.21
N ILE A 71 4.15 3.25 5.62
CA ILE A 71 3.57 1.93 5.34
C ILE A 71 3.55 1.66 3.83
N LYS A 72 3.46 2.70 2.99
CA LYS A 72 3.48 2.57 1.53
C LYS A 72 4.67 1.78 0.99
N TYR A 73 5.85 1.93 1.59
CA TYR A 73 7.05 1.19 1.18
C TYR A 73 6.96 -0.30 1.50
N TRP A 74 6.38 -0.65 2.65
CA TRP A 74 6.14 -2.04 3.02
C TRP A 74 5.13 -2.71 2.09
N LEU A 75 4.08 -1.98 1.72
CA LEU A 75 3.13 -2.42 0.72
C LEU A 75 3.80 -2.61 -0.65
N GLU A 76 4.61 -1.64 -1.09
CA GLU A 76 5.33 -1.68 -2.36
C GLU A 76 6.25 -2.91 -2.47
N GLU A 77 7.07 -3.21 -1.46
CA GLU A 77 7.92 -4.41 -1.45
C GLU A 77 7.09 -5.70 -1.54
N VAL A 78 5.99 -5.80 -0.80
CA VAL A 78 5.09 -6.97 -0.88
C VAL A 78 4.45 -7.11 -2.26
N LEU A 79 4.00 -6.01 -2.87
CA LEU A 79 3.40 -6.04 -4.20
C LEU A 79 4.43 -6.36 -5.29
N ASN A 80 5.68 -5.92 -5.14
CA ASN A 80 6.78 -6.24 -6.05
C ASN A 80 7.27 -7.68 -5.89
N GLY A 81 7.29 -8.20 -4.66
CA GLY A 81 7.79 -9.54 -4.34
C GLY A 81 6.88 -10.68 -4.79
N ASN A 82 5.59 -10.43 -5.02
CA ASN A 82 4.65 -11.45 -5.49
C ASN A 82 3.54 -10.85 -6.37
N PRO A 83 3.44 -11.25 -7.66
CA PRO A 83 2.39 -10.78 -8.57
C PRO A 83 0.95 -11.04 -8.08
N GLN A 84 0.74 -12.04 -7.22
CA GLN A 84 -0.56 -12.37 -6.65
C GLN A 84 -0.89 -11.56 -5.38
N ALA A 85 0.07 -10.84 -4.80
CA ALA A 85 -0.11 -10.10 -3.55
C ALA A 85 -1.25 -9.08 -3.64
N TRP A 86 -1.42 -8.42 -4.78
CA TRP A 86 -2.49 -7.44 -4.95
C TRP A 86 -3.87 -8.05 -4.70
N LEU A 87 -4.13 -9.25 -5.23
CA LEU A 87 -5.38 -9.99 -4.99
C LEU A 87 -5.46 -10.54 -3.56
N ILE A 88 -4.36 -11.11 -3.05
CA ILE A 88 -4.29 -11.69 -1.70
C ILE A 88 -4.63 -10.64 -0.63
N LEU A 89 -4.20 -9.39 -0.83
CA LEU A 89 -4.38 -8.31 0.14
C LEU A 89 -5.72 -7.57 0.02
N GLN A 90 -6.50 -7.77 -1.05
CA GLN A 90 -7.83 -7.15 -1.19
C GLN A 90 -8.73 -7.26 0.05
N PRO A 91 -8.96 -8.46 0.64
CA PRO A 91 -9.85 -8.59 1.80
C PRO A 91 -9.35 -7.84 3.04
N GLU A 92 -8.06 -7.53 3.11
CA GLU A 92 -7.45 -6.83 4.24
C GLU A 92 -7.42 -5.32 4.01
N ILE A 93 -7.12 -4.87 2.79
CA ILE A 93 -6.98 -3.44 2.49
C ILE A 93 -8.32 -2.73 2.32
N ILE A 94 -9.34 -3.39 1.74
CA ILE A 94 -10.66 -2.78 1.50
C ILE A 94 -11.30 -2.27 2.81
N PRO A 95 -11.33 -3.05 3.91
CA PRO A 95 -11.84 -2.56 5.19
C PRO A 95 -11.00 -1.44 5.82
N LEU A 96 -9.75 -1.25 5.38
CA LEU A 96 -8.81 -0.27 5.94
C LEU A 96 -8.71 1.02 5.14
N LEU A 97 -9.39 1.14 3.99
CA LEU A 97 -9.24 2.30 3.08
C LEU A 97 -9.39 3.65 3.79
N ASP A 98 -10.39 3.79 4.66
CA ASP A 98 -10.66 5.09 5.30
C ASP A 98 -9.67 5.44 6.44
N VAL A 99 -8.87 4.49 6.92
CA VAL A 99 -7.86 4.72 7.97
C VAL A 99 -6.42 4.74 7.44
N LEU A 100 -6.19 4.15 6.27
CA LEU A 100 -4.88 4.14 5.63
C LEU A 100 -4.47 5.53 5.15
N HIS A 101 -3.17 5.80 5.19
CA HIS A 101 -2.61 7.00 4.59
C HIS A 101 -2.89 7.04 3.08
N THR A 102 -3.13 8.25 2.54
CA THR A 102 -3.45 8.44 1.12
C THR A 102 -2.41 7.82 0.18
N GLU A 103 -1.14 7.97 0.51
CA GLU A 103 -0.04 7.40 -0.28
C GLU A 103 -0.05 5.87 -0.32
N THR A 104 -0.43 5.21 0.78
CA THR A 104 -0.57 3.75 0.80
C THR A 104 -1.71 3.29 -0.12
N ARG A 105 -2.81 4.04 -0.16
CA ARG A 105 -3.92 3.78 -1.08
C ARG A 105 -3.51 3.99 -2.54
N SER A 106 -2.77 5.06 -2.81
CA SER A 106 -2.24 5.35 -4.15
C SER A 106 -1.35 4.22 -4.64
N VAL A 107 -0.39 3.75 -3.83
CA VAL A 107 0.47 2.60 -4.18
C VAL A 107 -0.36 1.37 -4.52
N TYR A 108 -1.38 1.03 -3.71
CA TYR A 108 -2.24 -0.11 -4.01
C TYR A 108 -2.99 0.04 -5.34
N GLY A 109 -3.56 1.22 -5.57
CA GLY A 109 -4.27 1.54 -6.82
C GLY A 109 -3.35 1.49 -8.03
N ASP A 110 -2.17 2.09 -7.94
CA ASP A 110 -1.18 2.15 -9.00
C ASP A 110 -0.74 0.75 -9.43
N HIS A 111 -0.35 -0.09 -8.47
CA HIS A 111 -0.01 -1.49 -8.76
C HIS A 111 -1.18 -2.24 -9.41
N GLY A 112 -2.41 -2.05 -8.92
CA GLY A 112 -3.60 -2.64 -9.55
C GLY A 112 -3.73 -2.26 -11.01
N GLY A 113 -3.57 -0.97 -11.32
CA GLY A 113 -3.66 -0.46 -12.68
C GLY A 113 -2.51 -0.91 -13.60
N MET A 114 -1.31 -1.03 -13.05
CA MET A 114 -0.10 -1.41 -13.78
C MET A 114 -0.05 -2.92 -14.08
N THR A 115 -0.50 -3.77 -13.16
CA THR A 115 -0.19 -5.21 -13.22
C THR A 115 -1.38 -6.11 -13.48
N GLN A 116 -2.61 -5.67 -13.18
CA GLN A 116 -3.79 -6.54 -13.28
C GLN A 116 -4.42 -6.47 -14.67
N SER A 117 -5.07 -7.55 -15.08
CA SER A 117 -5.83 -7.58 -16.33
C SER A 117 -7.16 -6.82 -16.20
N THR A 118 -7.75 -6.48 -17.34
CA THR A 118 -9.05 -5.79 -17.40
C THR A 118 -10.15 -6.63 -16.72
N GLU A 119 -10.14 -7.95 -16.91
CA GLU A 119 -11.13 -8.88 -16.34
C GLU A 119 -11.11 -8.92 -14.81
N ILE A 120 -9.92 -8.73 -14.23
CA ILE A 120 -9.73 -8.68 -12.77
C ILE A 120 -10.06 -7.28 -12.24
N LEU A 121 -9.62 -6.24 -12.95
CA LEU A 121 -9.66 -4.87 -12.44
C LEU A 121 -11.06 -4.24 -12.56
N GLU A 122 -11.83 -4.57 -13.60
CA GLU A 122 -13.18 -4.01 -13.81
C GLU A 122 -14.16 -4.29 -12.65
N PRO A 123 -14.35 -5.54 -12.16
CA PRO A 123 -15.24 -5.78 -11.03
C PRO A 123 -14.76 -5.10 -9.75
N PHE A 124 -13.44 -5.05 -9.51
CA PHE A 124 -12.85 -4.36 -8.36
C PHE A 124 -13.14 -2.84 -8.40
N ILE A 125 -12.88 -2.17 -9.53
CA ILE A 125 -13.15 -0.73 -9.68
C ILE A 125 -14.65 -0.46 -9.56
N THR A 126 -15.51 -1.32 -10.12
CA THR A 126 -16.97 -1.20 -9.96
C THR A 126 -17.37 -1.24 -8.49
N GLN A 127 -16.80 -2.16 -7.70
CA GLN A 127 -17.03 -2.23 -6.27
C GLN A 127 -16.54 -0.96 -5.55
N MET A 128 -15.36 -0.45 -5.89
CA MET A 128 -14.82 0.78 -5.29
C MET A 128 -15.68 2.01 -5.61
N PHE A 129 -16.21 2.12 -6.84
CA PHE A 129 -17.17 3.16 -7.18
C PHE A 129 -18.46 3.06 -6.36
N ALA A 130 -18.93 1.84 -6.10
CA ALA A 130 -20.10 1.62 -5.24
C ALA A 130 -19.84 1.97 -3.77
N TYR A 131 -18.60 1.79 -3.29
CA TYR A 131 -18.21 2.21 -1.94
C TYR A 131 -18.25 3.74 -1.78
N ASN A 132 -17.86 4.46 -2.83
CA ASN A 132 -18.05 5.91 -2.98
C ASN A 132 -17.51 6.77 -1.82
N THR A 133 -16.32 6.44 -1.30
CA THR A 133 -15.59 7.27 -0.34
C THR A 133 -14.41 7.98 -1.01
N PRO A 134 -13.92 9.11 -0.46
CA PRO A 134 -12.70 9.74 -0.95
C PRO A 134 -11.50 8.77 -0.99
N ALA A 135 -11.41 7.86 -0.01
CA ALA A 135 -10.38 6.84 0.04
C ALA A 135 -10.46 5.85 -1.12
N ALA A 136 -11.68 5.41 -1.47
CA ALA A 136 -11.90 4.56 -2.64
C ALA A 136 -11.56 5.31 -3.94
N HIS A 137 -11.89 6.60 -4.04
CA HIS A 137 -11.56 7.41 -5.21
C HIS A 137 -10.05 7.52 -5.45
N ASP A 138 -9.22 7.57 -4.40
CA ASP A 138 -7.76 7.54 -4.55
C ASP A 138 -7.28 6.24 -5.20
N VAL A 139 -7.81 5.09 -4.76
CA VAL A 139 -7.46 3.78 -5.33
C VAL A 139 -7.92 3.68 -6.78
N ILE A 140 -9.18 4.07 -7.08
CA ILE A 140 -9.73 4.08 -8.44
C ILE A 140 -8.88 4.97 -9.36
N TRP A 141 -8.47 6.14 -8.85
CA TRP A 141 -7.62 7.06 -9.59
C TRP A 141 -6.33 6.38 -10.04
N GLY A 142 -5.61 5.72 -9.11
CA GLY A 142 -4.37 5.01 -9.43
C GLY A 142 -4.61 3.88 -10.43
N CYS A 143 -5.64 3.06 -10.21
CA CYS A 143 -5.98 1.98 -11.12
C CYS A 143 -6.24 2.47 -12.55
N LEU A 144 -7.10 3.49 -12.71
CA LEU A 144 -7.46 4.01 -14.03
C LEU A 144 -6.32 4.79 -14.67
N TYR A 145 -5.50 5.51 -13.89
CA TYR A 145 -4.37 6.27 -14.40
C TYR A 145 -3.42 5.37 -15.19
N TRP A 146 -3.08 4.20 -14.63
CA TRP A 146 -2.18 3.25 -15.27
C TRP A 146 -2.87 2.31 -16.27
N HIS A 147 -4.16 2.00 -16.09
CA HIS A 147 -4.83 0.99 -16.91
C HIS A 147 -5.58 1.58 -18.13
N LYS A 148 -4.83 1.87 -19.20
CA LYS A 148 -5.37 2.49 -20.43
C LYS A 148 -6.46 1.67 -21.13
N THR A 149 -6.31 0.34 -21.22
CA THR A 149 -7.25 -0.53 -21.93
C THR A 149 -8.66 -0.45 -21.34
N LEU A 150 -8.76 -0.59 -20.01
CA LEU A 150 -10.00 -0.44 -19.24
C LEU A 150 -10.64 0.94 -19.45
N ARG A 151 -9.86 2.02 -19.49
CA ARG A 151 -10.39 3.37 -19.81
C ARG A 151 -10.97 3.46 -21.22
N GLN A 152 -10.41 2.74 -22.20
CA GLN A 152 -10.93 2.72 -23.57
C GLN A 152 -12.27 1.98 -23.67
N ILE A 153 -12.45 0.89 -22.90
CA ILE A 153 -13.71 0.14 -22.87
C ILE A 153 -14.76 0.75 -21.94
N ARG A 154 -14.34 1.60 -20.98
CA ARG A 154 -15.20 2.36 -20.05
C ARG A 154 -14.98 3.87 -20.19
N PRO A 155 -15.51 4.52 -21.23
CA PRO A 155 -15.36 5.96 -21.45
C PRO A 155 -15.93 6.83 -20.32
N ASP A 156 -16.93 6.33 -19.60
CA ASP A 156 -17.47 6.94 -18.38
C ASP A 156 -16.38 7.08 -17.30
N TRP A 157 -15.56 6.05 -17.12
CA TRP A 157 -14.46 6.05 -16.15
C TRP A 157 -13.28 6.91 -16.59
N ASP A 158 -12.98 6.93 -17.90
CA ASP A 158 -11.96 7.84 -18.45
C ASP A 158 -12.35 9.31 -18.25
N ASN A 159 -13.62 9.66 -18.50
CA ASN A 159 -14.12 11.02 -18.25
C ASN A 159 -14.10 11.37 -16.76
N TRP A 160 -14.48 10.44 -15.88
CA TRP A 160 -14.36 10.63 -14.44
C TRP A 160 -12.91 10.93 -14.04
N LEU A 161 -11.94 10.16 -14.54
CA LEU A 161 -10.52 10.36 -14.24
C LEU A 161 -10.03 11.73 -14.74
N LYS A 162 -10.38 12.13 -15.97
CA LYS A 162 -10.03 13.43 -16.54
C LYS A 162 -10.53 14.59 -15.67
N ASN A 163 -11.77 14.51 -15.19
CA ASN A 163 -12.34 15.52 -14.29
C ASN A 163 -11.58 15.57 -12.95
N MET A 164 -11.22 14.41 -12.39
CA MET A 164 -10.42 14.33 -11.17
C MET A 164 -9.03 14.96 -11.32
N ILE A 165 -8.37 14.73 -12.46
CA ILE A 165 -7.06 15.33 -12.76
C ILE A 165 -7.17 16.86 -12.86
N GLN A 166 -8.20 17.36 -13.55
CA GLN A 166 -8.43 18.80 -13.69
C GLN A 166 -8.66 19.47 -12.33
N ASN A 167 -9.48 18.86 -11.46
CA ASN A 167 -9.76 19.39 -10.12
C ASN A 167 -8.51 19.45 -9.23
N LYS A 168 -7.59 18.49 -9.36
CA LYS A 168 -6.31 18.48 -8.62
C LYS A 168 -5.33 19.56 -9.11
N GLN A 169 -5.46 20.05 -10.34
CA GLN A 169 -4.61 21.11 -10.88
C GLN A 169 -5.08 22.52 -10.52
N THR A 170 -6.34 22.65 -10.08
CA THR A 170 -6.97 23.93 -9.74
C THR A 170 -7.14 24.16 -8.23
N SER A 171 -6.79 23.16 -7.41
CA SER A 171 -6.80 23.21 -5.94
C SER A 171 -5.41 23.54 -5.38
#